data_AF-A0A6L9IK35-F1
#
_entry.id   AF-A0A6L9IK35-F1
#
_cell.length_a   1.000
_cell.length_b   1.000
_cell.length_c   1.000
_cell.angle_alpha   90.00
_cell.angle_beta   90.00
_cell.angle_gamma   90.00
#
_symmetry.space_group_name_H-M   'P 1'
#
loop_
_entity.id
_entity.type
_entity.pdbx_description
1 polymer ?
#
loop_
_entity_poly.entity_id
_entity_poly.type
_entity_poly.pdbx_seq_one_letter_code
_entity_poly.pdbx_strand_id
1 'polypeptide(L)'
;MMGRKRVKQLRAAAQATENASGSRIDQVVEQIVEAPRLLRIAITLVFAFALTLALTPLVDRLYSENFFSTDTLWLPASVSTGLGVVMYVVGWRLIVGYAGTTPRPHRVILVYMGVGLACLLVNITLVTVGFFDALNG
;
A
#
# COMPACT_ATOMS: atom_id res chain seq x y z
N MET A 1 4.75 -38.75 -32.87
CA MET A 1 5.63 -37.56 -33.06
C MET A 1 4.93 -36.19 -32.92
N MET A 2 3.59 -36.13 -32.80
CA MET A 2 2.81 -34.87 -32.77
C MET A 2 2.95 -34.04 -31.46
N GLY A 3 3.36 -34.62 -30.34
CA GLY A 3 3.38 -33.95 -29.03
C GLY A 3 4.46 -32.86 -28.88
N ARG A 4 5.64 -33.00 -29.50
CA ARG A 4 6.77 -32.07 -29.27
C ARG A 4 6.55 -30.67 -29.83
N LYS A 5 5.78 -30.52 -30.93
CA LYS A 5 5.47 -29.21 -31.52
C LYS A 5 4.53 -28.40 -30.62
N ARG A 6 3.51 -29.05 -30.04
CA ARG A 6 2.58 -28.41 -29.09
C ARG A 6 3.31 -27.92 -27.84
N VAL A 7 4.23 -28.71 -27.27
CA VAL A 7 4.99 -28.29 -26.08
C VAL A 7 5.84 -27.05 -26.35
N LYS A 8 6.49 -26.95 -27.53
CA LYS A 8 7.26 -25.75 -27.89
C LYS A 8 6.37 -24.52 -28.07
N GLN A 9 5.22 -24.67 -28.73
CA GLN A 9 4.26 -23.57 -28.91
C GLN A 9 3.67 -23.09 -27.58
N LEU A 10 3.34 -24.00 -26.67
CA LEU A 10 2.85 -23.66 -25.34
C LEU A 10 3.90 -22.91 -24.50
N ARG A 11 5.17 -23.33 -24.56
CA ARG A 11 6.26 -22.62 -23.88
C ARG A 11 6.51 -21.23 -24.46
N ALA A 12 6.49 -21.09 -25.78
CA ALA A 12 6.63 -19.80 -26.44
C ALA A 12 5.48 -18.84 -26.10
N ALA A 13 4.24 -19.35 -26.03
CA ALA A 13 3.08 -18.56 -25.63
C ALA A 13 3.16 -18.12 -24.15
N ALA A 14 3.60 -19.01 -23.26
CA ALA A 14 3.82 -18.68 -21.85
C ALA A 14 4.89 -17.59 -21.68
N GLN A 15 6.05 -17.72 -22.35
CA GLN A 15 7.10 -16.70 -22.32
C GLN A 15 6.66 -15.35 -22.92
N ALA A 16 5.90 -15.36 -24.02
CA ALA A 16 5.36 -14.12 -24.59
C ALA A 16 4.42 -13.40 -23.60
N THR A 17 3.61 -14.16 -22.86
CA THR A 17 2.69 -13.62 -21.85
C THR A 17 3.45 -13.05 -20.65
N GLU A 18 4.50 -13.76 -20.19
CA GLU A 18 5.37 -13.32 -19.10
C GLU A 18 6.12 -12.01 -19.45
N ASN A 19 6.70 -11.95 -20.66
CA ASN A 19 7.38 -10.75 -21.16
C ASN A 19 6.42 -9.56 -21.30
N ALA A 20 5.20 -9.79 -21.81
CA ALA A 20 4.19 -8.75 -21.94
C ALA A 20 3.69 -8.24 -20.57
N SER A 21 3.54 -9.13 -19.59
CA SER A 21 3.17 -8.76 -18.22
C SER A 21 4.26 -7.94 -17.53
N GLY A 22 5.53 -8.33 -17.69
CA GLY A 22 6.68 -7.56 -17.21
C GLY A 22 6.70 -6.14 -17.78
N SER A 23 6.52 -6.02 -19.10
CA SER A 23 6.49 -4.71 -19.78
C SER A 23 5.42 -3.76 -19.24
N ARG A 24 4.19 -4.25 -18.94
CA ARG A 24 3.12 -3.39 -18.38
C ARG A 24 3.42 -2.96 -16.94
N ILE A 25 3.91 -3.89 -16.12
CA ILE A 25 4.28 -3.61 -14.73
C ILE A 25 5.37 -2.53 -14.67
N ASP A 26 6.40 -2.68 -15.49
CA ASP A 26 7.52 -1.75 -15.51
C ASP A 26 7.07 -0.37 -16.02
N GLN A 27 6.17 -0.32 -17.01
CA GLN A 27 5.57 0.93 -17.51
C GLN A 27 4.74 1.68 -16.46
N VAL A 28 3.97 0.96 -15.62
CA VAL A 28 3.21 1.59 -14.52
C VAL A 28 4.14 2.14 -13.45
N VAL A 29 5.19 1.39 -13.09
CA VAL A 29 6.18 1.86 -12.12
C VAL A 29 6.89 3.11 -12.64
N GLU A 30 7.26 3.14 -13.91
CA GLU A 30 7.89 4.28 -14.56
C GLU A 30 6.98 5.51 -14.54
N GLN A 31 5.69 5.35 -14.90
CA GLN A 31 4.69 6.44 -14.82
C GLN A 31 4.56 7.02 -13.40
N ILE A 32 4.61 6.18 -12.37
CA ILE A 32 4.54 6.64 -10.97
C ILE A 32 5.80 7.44 -10.59
N VAL A 33 6.98 7.02 -11.06
CA VAL A 33 8.25 7.68 -10.76
C VAL A 33 8.39 9.00 -11.51
N GLU A 34 7.90 9.06 -12.75
CA GLU A 34 7.88 10.26 -13.59
C GLU A 34 6.89 11.33 -13.12
N ALA A 35 5.95 10.97 -12.24
CA ALA A 35 4.97 11.89 -11.70
C ALA A 35 5.63 13.11 -10.99
N PRO A 36 4.97 14.29 -11.00
CA PRO A 36 5.44 15.47 -10.30
C PRO A 36 5.74 15.16 -8.83
N ARG A 37 6.84 15.72 -8.30
CA ARG A 37 7.29 15.47 -6.92
C ARG A 37 6.18 15.71 -5.90
N LEU A 38 5.35 16.74 -6.10
CA LEU A 38 4.21 17.04 -5.24
C LEU A 38 3.17 15.91 -5.22
N LEU A 39 2.86 15.30 -6.37
CA LEU A 39 1.92 14.19 -6.44
C LEU A 39 2.46 12.96 -5.71
N ARG A 40 3.76 12.67 -5.89
CA ARG A 40 4.45 11.59 -5.18
C ARG A 40 4.41 11.77 -3.66
N ILE A 41 4.66 12.99 -3.18
CA ILE A 41 4.55 13.34 -1.75
C ILE A 41 3.10 13.15 -1.28
N ALA A 42 2.12 13.66 -2.02
CA ALA A 42 0.71 13.54 -1.69
C ALA A 42 0.28 12.06 -1.56
N ILE A 43 0.66 11.20 -2.51
CA ILE A 43 0.38 9.76 -2.46
C ILE A 43 0.97 9.12 -1.20
N THR A 44 2.25 9.39 -0.91
CA THR A 44 2.90 8.83 0.28
C THR A 44 2.24 9.27 1.59
N LEU A 45 1.81 10.54 1.64
CA LEU A 45 1.13 11.11 2.79
C LEU A 45 -0.26 10.48 2.96
N VAL A 46 -1.07 10.42 1.90
CA VAL A 46 -2.40 9.80 1.93
C VAL A 46 -2.31 8.34 2.39
N PHE A 47 -1.35 7.56 1.92
CA PHE A 47 -1.22 6.16 2.36
C PHE A 47 -0.73 6.02 3.80
N ALA A 48 0.17 6.89 4.26
CA ALA A 48 0.58 6.91 5.67
C ALA A 48 -0.60 7.23 6.59
N PHE A 49 -1.41 8.24 6.25
CA PHE A 49 -2.62 8.56 6.98
C PHE A 49 -3.65 7.44 6.92
N ALA A 50 -3.87 6.84 5.74
CA ALA A 50 -4.78 5.71 5.59
C ALA A 50 -4.35 4.51 6.46
N LEU A 51 -3.06 4.16 6.48
CA LEU A 51 -2.57 3.10 7.36
C LEU A 51 -2.80 3.44 8.83
N THR A 52 -2.49 4.67 9.24
CA THR A 52 -2.67 5.13 10.63
C THR A 52 -4.13 4.98 11.05
N LEU A 53 -5.06 5.48 10.25
CA LEU A 53 -6.50 5.41 10.52
C LEU A 53 -7.02 3.96 10.51
N ALA A 54 -6.53 3.12 9.59
CA ALA A 54 -6.95 1.72 9.51
C ALA A 54 -6.48 0.91 10.72
N LEU A 55 -5.31 1.26 11.28
CA LEU A 55 -4.75 0.56 12.44
C LEU A 55 -5.32 1.05 13.77
N THR A 56 -5.75 2.31 13.88
CA THR A 56 -6.33 2.85 15.13
C THR A 56 -7.37 1.92 15.78
N PRO A 57 -8.47 1.50 15.11
CA PRO A 57 -9.47 0.65 15.76
C PRO A 57 -8.92 -0.73 16.13
N LEU A 58 -7.97 -1.26 15.36
CA LEU A 58 -7.32 -2.54 15.64
C LEU A 58 -6.45 -2.45 16.89
N VAL A 59 -5.63 -1.40 16.98
CA VAL A 59 -4.74 -1.16 18.13
C VAL A 59 -5.57 -0.84 19.37
N ASP A 60 -6.60 0.00 19.26
CA ASP A 60 -7.51 0.33 20.38
C ASP A 60 -8.21 -0.91 20.93
N ARG A 61 -8.69 -1.80 20.05
CA ARG A 61 -9.32 -3.05 20.47
C ARG A 61 -8.32 -4.00 21.13
N LEU A 62 -7.16 -4.21 20.52
CA LEU A 62 -6.12 -5.07 21.07
C LEU A 62 -5.63 -4.57 22.44
N TYR A 63 -5.51 -3.25 22.58
CA TYR A 63 -5.06 -2.63 23.82
C TYR A 63 -6.11 -2.70 24.92
N SER A 64 -7.38 -2.41 24.60
CA SER A 64 -8.47 -2.47 25.58
C SER A 64 -8.73 -3.90 26.09
N GLU A 65 -8.55 -4.91 25.24
CA GLU A 65 -8.73 -6.32 25.64
C GLU A 65 -7.57 -6.86 26.51
N ASN A 66 -6.33 -6.36 26.35
CA ASN A 66 -5.15 -6.99 26.97
C ASN A 66 -4.40 -6.11 27.99
N PHE A 67 -4.44 -4.78 27.86
CA PHE A 67 -3.54 -3.86 28.56
C PHE A 67 -4.24 -2.63 29.16
N PHE A 68 -5.58 -2.66 29.30
CA PHE A 68 -6.33 -1.50 29.73
C PHE A 68 -5.93 -1.04 31.15
N SER A 69 -5.34 0.16 31.22
CA SER A 69 -5.10 0.92 32.44
C SER A 69 -5.31 2.41 32.16
N THR A 70 -5.95 3.13 33.09
CA THR A 70 -6.31 4.54 32.95
C THR A 70 -5.09 5.44 32.68
N ASP A 71 -3.91 5.06 33.17
CA ASP A 71 -2.66 5.81 33.00
C ASP A 71 -2.05 5.68 31.58
N THR A 72 -2.59 4.77 30.75
CA THR A 72 -1.96 4.36 29.48
C THR A 72 -2.79 4.67 28.23
N LEU A 73 -3.80 5.53 28.36
CA LEU A 73 -4.72 5.89 27.28
C LEU A 73 -4.04 6.47 26.01
N TRP A 74 -2.83 7.00 26.13
CA TRP A 74 -2.08 7.61 25.02
C TRP A 74 -1.23 6.62 24.21
N LEU A 75 -1.00 5.41 24.73
CA LEU A 75 -0.16 4.40 24.08
C LEU A 75 -0.71 3.92 22.72
N PRO A 76 -2.02 3.58 22.59
CA PRO A 76 -2.58 3.11 21.33
C PRO A 76 -2.37 4.11 20.17
N ALA A 77 -2.64 5.39 20.42
CA ALA A 77 -2.46 6.45 19.43
C ALA A 77 -1.00 6.61 19.02
N SER A 78 -0.07 6.45 19.96
CA SER A 78 1.37 6.57 19.71
C SER A 78 1.89 5.42 18.84
N VAL A 79 1.40 4.20 19.07
CA VAL A 79 1.76 3.02 18.28
C VAL A 79 1.27 3.16 16.83
N SER A 80 0.00 3.51 16.64
CA SER A 80 -0.58 3.71 15.31
C SER A 80 0.12 4.83 14.54
N THR A 81 0.40 5.94 15.23
CA THR A 81 1.15 7.07 14.64
C THR A 81 2.57 6.66 14.26
N GLY A 82 3.26 5.90 15.11
CA GLY A 82 4.60 5.38 14.82
C GLY A 82 4.62 4.53 13.55
N LEU A 83 3.64 3.64 13.37
CA LEU A 83 3.51 2.82 12.17
C LEU A 83 3.20 3.68 10.92
N GLY A 84 2.35 4.69 11.05
CA GLY A 84 2.11 5.68 10.00
C GLY A 84 3.37 6.42 9.55
N VAL A 85 4.19 6.87 10.51
CA VAL A 85 5.46 7.55 10.24
C VAL A 85 6.43 6.61 9.53
N VAL A 86 6.53 5.34 9.95
CA VAL A 86 7.37 4.34 9.27
C VAL A 86 6.92 4.17 7.81
N MET A 87 5.61 4.04 7.57
CA MET A 87 5.05 3.95 6.22
C MET A 87 5.39 5.18 5.38
N TYR A 88 5.28 6.38 5.96
CA TYR A 88 5.64 7.63 5.29
C TYR A 88 7.13 7.67 4.90
N VAL A 89 8.03 7.31 5.81
CA VAL A 89 9.48 7.29 5.55
C VAL A 89 9.84 6.27 4.46
N VAL A 90 9.20 5.09 4.49
CA VAL A 90 9.37 4.06 3.45
C VAL A 90 8.87 4.58 2.10
N GLY A 91 7.68 5.17 2.05
CA GLY A 91 7.12 5.78 0.84
C GLY A 91 7.98 6.90 0.29
N TRP A 92 8.51 7.75 1.17
CA TRP A 92 9.41 8.84 0.80
C TRP A 92 10.68 8.30 0.13
N ARG A 93 11.31 7.27 0.73
CA ARG A 93 12.53 6.67 0.17
C ARG A 93 12.27 5.96 -1.16
N LEU A 94 11.13 5.28 -1.30
CA LEU A 94 10.81 4.48 -2.50
C LEU A 94 10.29 5.33 -3.67
N ILE A 95 9.42 6.29 -3.41
CA ILE A 95 8.67 7.02 -4.44
C ILE A 95 9.20 8.44 -4.61
N VAL A 96 9.42 9.18 -3.52
CA VAL A 96 9.77 10.62 -3.60
C VAL A 96 11.26 10.79 -3.94
N GLY A 97 12.15 10.07 -3.25
CA GLY A 97 13.60 10.19 -3.39
C GLY A 97 14.17 11.50 -2.82
N TYR A 98 15.46 11.74 -3.09
CA TYR A 98 16.15 12.96 -2.69
C TYR A 98 16.15 13.99 -3.82
N ALA A 99 16.23 15.28 -3.47
CA ALA A 99 16.30 16.36 -4.45
C ALA A 99 17.54 16.17 -5.36
N GLY A 100 17.34 16.25 -6.68
CA GLY A 100 18.40 16.04 -7.67
C GLY A 100 18.70 14.58 -8.01
N THR A 101 18.00 13.61 -7.40
CA THR A 101 18.11 12.18 -7.75
C THR A 101 16.79 11.65 -8.30
N THR A 102 16.81 10.95 -9.43
CA THR A 102 15.65 10.17 -9.88
C THR A 102 15.61 8.84 -9.13
N PRO A 103 14.50 8.51 -8.45
CA PRO A 103 14.33 7.20 -7.82
C PRO A 103 14.46 6.10 -8.88
N ARG A 104 15.13 4.99 -8.53
CA ARG A 104 15.17 3.84 -9.43
C ARG A 104 13.81 3.14 -9.43
N PRO A 105 13.24 2.81 -10.60
CA PRO A 105 11.99 2.07 -10.68
C PRO A 105 12.21 0.66 -10.09
N HIS A 106 11.55 0.38 -8.98
CA HIS A 106 11.59 -0.92 -8.31
C HIS A 106 10.18 -1.49 -8.20
N ARG A 107 10.02 -2.80 -8.43
CA ARG A 107 8.73 -3.51 -8.28
C ARG A 107 8.16 -3.41 -6.85
N VAL A 108 8.99 -3.12 -5.86
CA VAL A 108 8.57 -2.86 -4.47
C VAL A 108 7.58 -1.68 -4.37
N ILE A 109 7.64 -0.72 -5.31
CA ILE A 109 6.69 0.39 -5.38
C ILE A 109 5.25 -0.14 -5.56
N LEU A 110 5.05 -1.20 -6.35
CA LEU A 110 3.71 -1.78 -6.52
C LEU A 110 3.17 -2.41 -5.25
N VAL A 111 4.03 -3.06 -4.47
CA VAL A 111 3.64 -3.63 -3.16
C VAL A 111 3.24 -2.51 -2.21
N TYR A 112 4.03 -1.43 -2.15
CA TYR A 112 3.70 -0.25 -1.36
C TYR A 112 2.36 0.37 -1.79
N MET A 113 2.12 0.51 -3.10
CA MET A 113 0.86 1.01 -3.64
C MET A 113 -0.32 0.09 -3.30
N GLY A 114 -0.12 -1.23 -3.40
CA GLY A 114 -1.13 -2.23 -3.06
C GLY A 114 -1.52 -2.20 -1.58
N VAL A 115 -0.54 -2.10 -0.68
CA VAL A 115 -0.77 -1.96 0.77
C VAL A 115 -1.51 -0.66 1.07
N GLY A 116 -1.06 0.47 0.51
CA GLY A 116 -1.72 1.76 0.72
C GLY A 116 -3.17 1.77 0.21
N LEU A 117 -3.42 1.17 -0.95
CA LEU A 117 -4.76 1.04 -1.51
C LEU A 117 -5.66 0.13 -0.64
N ALA A 118 -5.12 -0.99 -0.16
CA ALA A 118 -5.85 -1.87 0.75
C ALA A 118 -6.24 -1.14 2.05
N CYS A 119 -5.34 -0.35 2.63
CA CYS A 119 -5.65 0.48 3.80
C CYS A 119 -6.74 1.51 3.51
N LEU A 120 -6.73 2.15 2.34
CA LEU A 120 -7.80 3.06 1.94
C LEU A 120 -9.15 2.36 1.84
N LEU A 121 -9.20 1.17 1.22
CA LEU A 121 -10.43 0.40 1.12
C LEU A 121 -10.96 0.01 2.50
N VAL A 122 -10.08 -0.43 3.41
CA VAL A 122 -10.44 -0.74 4.80
C VAL A 122 -11.06 0.47 5.50
N ASN A 123 -10.46 1.66 5.35
CA ASN A 123 -11.03 2.89 5.92
C ASN A 123 -12.40 3.24 5.34
N ILE A 124 -12.56 3.11 4.01
CA ILE A 124 -13.86 3.35 3.36
C ILE A 124 -14.91 2.40 3.94
N THR A 125 -14.59 1.10 4.05
CA THR A 125 -15.49 0.12 4.65
C THR A 125 -15.84 0.48 6.09
N LEU A 126 -14.85 0.79 6.93
CA LEU A 126 -15.06 1.21 8.32
C LEU A 126 -16.00 2.41 8.43
N VAL A 127 -15.79 3.45 7.61
CA VAL A 127 -16.63 4.65 7.61
C VAL A 127 -18.04 4.32 7.15
N THR A 128 -18.20 3.53 6.08
CA THR A 128 -19.55 3.16 5.60
C THR A 128 -20.33 2.34 6.62
N VAL A 129 -19.70 1.35 7.25
CA VAL A 129 -20.35 0.52 8.28
C VAL A 129 -20.75 1.38 9.48
N GLY A 130 -19.83 2.19 10.01
CA GLY A 130 -20.14 3.08 11.13
C GLY A 130 -21.24 4.11 10.81
N PHE A 131 -21.29 4.60 9.57
CA PHE A 131 -22.36 5.51 9.11
C PHE A 131 -23.73 4.82 9.06
N PHE A 132 -23.80 3.58 8.55
CA PHE A 132 -25.05 2.82 8.53
C PHE A 132 -25.55 2.45 9.94
N ASP A 133 -24.64 2.08 10.84
CA ASP A 133 -24.99 1.77 12.23
C ASP A 133 -25.58 3.01 12.93
N ALA A 134 -25.00 4.19 12.69
CA ALA A 134 -25.46 5.45 13.27
C ALA A 134 -26.84 5.92 12.75
N LEU A 135 -27.29 5.43 11.59
CA LEU A 135 -28.62 5.76 11.04
C LEU A 135 -29.72 4.80 11.52
N ASN A 136 -29.37 3.59 11.94
CA ASN A 136 -30.31 2.54 12.32
C ASN A 136 -30.48 2.37 13.84
N GLY A 137 -29.63 3.02 14.65
CA GLY A 137 -29.70 3.04 16.11
C GLY A 137 -30.34 4.32 16.63
#